data_AF-A0A9P1CCZ6-F1
#
_entry.id   AF-A0A9P1CCZ6-F1
#
_cell.length_a   1.000
_cell.length_b   1.000
_cell.length_c   1.000
_cell.angle_alpha   90.00
_cell.angle_beta   90.00
_cell.angle_gamma   90.00
#
_symmetry.space_group_name_H-M   'P 1'
#
loop_
_entity.id
_entity.type
_entity.pdbx_description
1 polymer ?
#
loop_
_entity_poly.entity_id
_entity_poly.type
_entity_poly.pdbx_seq_one_letter_code
_entity_poly.pdbx_strand_id
1 'polypeptide(L)'
;MAPLPQIVQEKPFSKSQVRVGKGKPLPYGCTQAIKGLNFSILAPDSLAAWFVIEVPSAQENVVTYPGVKGNFLRFQLQSPINRTGNTWHIQIAAPFSLEGLRYGWHIDPEPSDDGEPVFEQPVLDPCARCLSSGGT
;
A
#
# COMPACT_ATOMS: atom_id res chain seq x y z
N MET A 1 32.67 12.99 -26.28
CA MET A 1 32.07 12.02 -25.35
C MET A 1 31.07 12.76 -24.49
N ALA A 2 29.77 12.45 -24.59
CA ALA A 2 28.81 12.92 -23.59
C ALA A 2 29.03 12.17 -22.27
N PRO A 3 28.87 12.81 -21.11
CA PRO A 3 28.95 12.11 -19.83
C PRO A 3 27.84 11.05 -19.77
N LEU A 4 28.20 9.84 -19.34
CA LEU A 4 27.23 8.79 -19.03
C LEU A 4 26.25 9.34 -17.98
N PRO A 5 24.94 9.04 -18.08
CA PRO A 5 23.98 9.45 -17.06
C PRO A 5 24.46 8.90 -15.72
N GLN A 6 24.71 9.80 -14.77
CA GLN A 6 25.00 9.40 -13.40
C GLN A 6 23.78 8.65 -12.89
N ILE A 7 23.96 7.38 -12.54
CA ILE A 7 22.96 6.62 -11.80
C ILE A 7 22.80 7.36 -10.47
N VAL A 8 21.76 8.18 -10.37
CA VAL A 8 21.34 8.76 -9.10
C VAL A 8 20.95 7.57 -8.24
N GLN A 9 21.83 7.20 -7.30
CA GLN A 9 21.46 6.24 -6.27
C GLN A 9 20.33 6.88 -5.47
N GLU A 10 19.10 6.46 -5.73
CA GLU A 10 17.96 6.88 -4.93
C GLU A 10 18.24 6.45 -3.48
N LYS A 11 18.43 7.45 -2.61
CA LYS A 11 18.68 7.21 -1.20
C LYS A 11 17.46 6.45 -0.65
N PRO A 12 17.64 5.25 -0.07
CA PRO A 12 16.53 4.50 0.49
C PRO A 12 15.87 5.31 1.61
N PHE A 13 14.54 5.34 1.63
CA PHE A 13 13.77 6.07 2.65
C PHE A 13 13.43 5.15 3.85
N SER A 14 13.20 5.72 5.02
CA SER A 14 12.64 4.98 6.17
C SER A 14 11.11 5.00 6.11
N LYS A 15 10.46 3.88 6.44
CA LYS A 15 8.99 3.76 6.51
C LYS A 15 8.35 4.89 7.34
N SER A 16 9.05 5.36 8.38
CA SER A 16 8.62 6.50 9.21
C SER A 16 8.38 7.80 8.45
N GLN A 17 9.00 7.97 7.28
CA GLN A 17 8.82 9.12 6.41
C GLN A 17 7.52 9.05 5.59
N VAL A 18 6.92 7.86 5.48
CA VAL A 18 5.58 7.68 4.90
C VAL A 18 4.55 8.03 5.97
N ARG A 19 3.86 9.14 5.78
CA ARG A 19 2.81 9.60 6.67
C ARG A 19 1.52 8.87 6.35
N VAL A 20 1.00 8.17 7.34
CA VAL A 20 -0.29 7.51 7.31
C VAL A 20 -1.32 8.39 8.01
N GLY A 21 -2.41 8.69 7.33
CA GLY A 21 -3.54 9.44 7.87
C GLY A 21 -4.83 8.64 7.84
N LYS A 22 -5.86 9.22 8.45
CA LYS A 22 -7.21 8.64 8.53
C LYS A 22 -7.78 8.27 7.17
N GLY A 23 -7.62 9.15 6.17
CA GLY A 23 -8.31 9.03 4.89
C GLY A 23 -9.82 9.30 4.99
N LYS A 24 -10.52 9.03 3.90
CA LYS A 24 -11.96 9.20 3.72
C LYS A 24 -12.54 7.92 3.10
N PRO A 25 -13.75 7.51 3.54
CA PRO A 25 -14.41 6.29 3.02
C PRO A 25 -14.92 6.44 1.58
N LEU A 26 -15.01 7.67 1.07
CA LEU A 26 -15.49 7.92 -0.28
C LEU A 26 -14.62 8.98 -0.95
N PRO A 27 -14.48 8.91 -2.29
CA PRO A 27 -14.94 7.82 -3.16
C PRO A 27 -14.10 6.54 -3.01
N TYR A 28 -14.62 5.41 -3.48
CA TYR A 28 -13.89 4.14 -3.51
C TYR A 28 -12.70 4.17 -4.49
N GLY A 29 -11.73 3.30 -4.25
CA GLY A 29 -10.49 3.20 -5.01
C GLY A 29 -9.43 4.19 -4.54
N CYS A 30 -8.55 4.56 -5.46
CA CYS A 30 -7.51 5.57 -5.24
C CYS A 30 -7.94 6.94 -5.77
N THR A 31 -7.80 7.97 -4.95
CA THR A 31 -8.07 9.36 -5.32
C THR A 31 -7.06 10.36 -4.79
N GLN A 32 -6.95 11.50 -5.47
CA GLN A 32 -6.11 12.60 -5.04
C GLN A 32 -6.64 13.21 -3.74
N ALA A 33 -5.75 13.40 -2.76
CA ALA A 33 -6.02 14.15 -1.54
C ALA A 33 -5.23 15.47 -1.54
N ILE A 34 -5.54 16.37 -0.60
CA ILE A 34 -4.80 17.64 -0.41
C ILE A 34 -3.31 17.37 -0.14
N LYS A 35 -3.01 16.28 0.57
CA LYS A 35 -1.65 15.84 0.88
C LYS A 35 -1.52 14.35 0.59
N GLY A 36 -1.02 13.99 -0.59
CA GLY A 36 -0.86 12.59 -1.01
C GLY A 36 -2.13 12.00 -1.62
N LEU A 37 -2.34 10.69 -1.41
CA LEU A 37 -3.43 9.92 -1.99
C LEU A 37 -4.34 9.33 -0.91
N ASN A 38 -5.63 9.26 -1.21
CA ASN A 38 -6.63 8.55 -0.42
C ASN A 38 -6.95 7.22 -1.08
N PHE A 39 -7.00 6.15 -0.28
CA PHE A 39 -7.38 4.82 -0.71
C PHE A 39 -8.59 4.37 0.10
N SER A 40 -9.55 3.74 -0.56
CA SER A 40 -10.73 3.21 0.13
C SER A 40 -11.29 1.97 -0.55
N ILE A 41 -11.64 0.96 0.25
CA ILE A 41 -12.21 -0.30 -0.21
C ILE A 41 -13.43 -0.67 0.64
N LEU A 42 -14.50 -1.08 -0.04
CA LEU A 42 -15.67 -1.67 0.60
C LEU A 42 -15.36 -3.15 0.93
N ALA A 43 -15.40 -3.50 2.21
CA ALA A 43 -15.22 -4.87 2.68
C ALA A 43 -16.20 -5.13 3.84
N PRO A 44 -17.47 -5.43 3.54
CA PRO A 44 -18.47 -5.75 4.55
C PRO A 44 -18.01 -6.93 5.39
N ASP A 45 -18.41 -6.95 6.67
CA ASP A 45 -18.15 -8.02 7.63
C ASP A 45 -16.68 -8.31 7.96
N SER A 46 -15.74 -7.67 7.26
CA SER A 46 -14.33 -7.82 7.57
C SER A 46 -13.98 -7.32 8.96
N LEU A 47 -12.94 -7.84 9.60
CA LEU A 47 -12.54 -7.45 10.96
C LEU A 47 -11.21 -6.69 10.97
N ALA A 48 -10.31 -7.02 10.04
CA ALA A 48 -9.00 -6.43 9.95
C ALA A 48 -8.59 -6.15 8.49
N ALA A 49 -7.81 -5.09 8.29
CA ALA A 49 -7.30 -4.72 6.98
C ALA A 49 -5.87 -4.18 7.07
N TRP A 50 -5.08 -4.49 6.05
CA TRP A 50 -3.78 -3.88 5.80
C TRP A 50 -3.76 -3.30 4.40
N PHE A 51 -3.20 -2.10 4.29
CA PHE A 51 -2.90 -1.48 3.03
C PHE A 51 -1.48 -1.83 2.60
N VAL A 52 -1.32 -2.21 1.34
CA VAL A 52 -0.03 -2.59 0.75
C VAL A 52 0.28 -1.64 -0.39
N ILE A 53 1.50 -1.11 -0.43
CA ILE A 53 1.96 -0.25 -1.52
C ILE A 53 3.39 -0.60 -1.90
N GLU A 54 3.65 -0.65 -3.20
CA GLU A 54 4.99 -0.73 -3.76
C GLU A 54 5.75 0.54 -3.44
N VAL A 55 7.05 0.40 -3.21
CA VAL A 55 7.94 1.51 -2.93
C VAL A 55 9.25 1.32 -3.71
N PRO A 56 9.88 2.42 -4.17
CA PRO A 56 11.09 2.32 -4.98
C PRO A 56 12.25 1.68 -4.20
N SER A 57 12.49 2.14 -2.97
CA SER A 57 13.55 1.62 -2.10
C SER A 57 13.32 2.03 -0.66
N ALA A 58 13.16 1.07 0.26
CA ALA A 58 13.03 1.33 1.70
C ALA A 58 14.07 0.56 2.52
N GLN A 59 14.53 1.18 3.62
CA GLN A 59 15.61 0.63 4.45
C GLN A 59 15.19 -0.57 5.30
N GLU A 60 13.90 -0.67 5.63
CA GLU A 60 13.36 -1.59 6.62
C GLU A 60 11.90 -1.93 6.32
N ASN A 61 11.40 -3.03 6.89
CA ASN A 61 10.00 -3.46 6.80
C ASN A 61 9.49 -3.65 5.35
N VAL A 62 10.41 -3.88 4.42
CA VAL A 62 10.11 -4.25 3.03
C VAL A 62 9.66 -5.70 3.01
N VAL A 63 8.57 -5.94 2.29
CA VAL A 63 8.08 -7.30 2.02
C VAL A 63 8.10 -7.56 0.54
N THR A 64 8.30 -8.82 0.19
CA THR A 64 8.25 -9.33 -1.18
C THR A 64 7.20 -10.42 -1.25
N TYR A 65 6.60 -10.61 -2.41
CA TYR A 65 5.63 -11.67 -2.63
C TYR A 65 6.18 -12.64 -3.69
N PRO A 66 6.05 -13.97 -3.50
CA PRO A 66 6.51 -14.94 -4.48
C PRO A 66 5.94 -14.65 -5.86
N GLY A 67 6.81 -14.62 -6.88
CA GLY A 67 6.43 -14.34 -8.27
C GLY A 67 6.14 -12.87 -8.59
N VAL A 68 6.23 -11.95 -7.62
CA VAL A 68 5.99 -10.52 -7.82
C VAL A 68 7.29 -9.74 -7.64
N LYS A 69 7.81 -9.16 -8.72
CA LYS A 69 8.92 -8.19 -8.63
C LYS A 69 8.44 -6.94 -7.90
N GLY A 70 9.24 -6.36 -7.01
CA GLY A 70 8.95 -5.09 -6.32
C GLY A 70 9.19 -5.16 -4.81
N ASN A 71 9.37 -3.99 -4.20
CA ASN A 71 9.49 -3.82 -2.75
C ASN A 71 8.18 -3.26 -2.22
N PHE A 72 7.59 -3.85 -1.19
CA PHE A 72 6.29 -3.40 -0.67
C PHE A 72 6.38 -3.01 0.80
N LEU A 73 5.60 -2.00 1.18
CA LEU A 73 5.29 -1.71 2.58
C LEU A 73 3.87 -2.13 2.90
N ARG A 74 3.67 -2.59 4.14
CA ARG A 74 2.35 -2.93 4.69
C ARG A 74 2.02 -2.00 5.86
N PHE A 75 0.78 -1.54 5.91
CA PHE A 75 0.27 -0.69 6.97
C PHE A 75 -1.01 -1.31 7.52
N GLN A 76 -1.02 -1.69 8.80
CA GLN A 76 -2.22 -2.15 9.47
C GLN A 76 -3.17 -0.97 9.69
N LEU A 77 -4.44 -1.15 9.34
CA LEU A 77 -5.48 -0.16 9.58
C LEU A 77 -6.12 -0.41 10.94
N GLN A 78 -6.49 0.67 11.64
CA GLN A 78 -7.16 0.60 12.93
C GLN A 78 -8.63 0.94 12.79
N SER A 79 -9.55 0.04 13.17
CA SER A 79 -11.00 0.19 12.94
C SER A 79 -11.61 1.51 13.46
N PRO A 80 -11.25 2.06 14.64
CA PRO A 80 -11.80 3.35 15.06
C PRO A 80 -11.33 4.56 14.23
N ILE A 81 -10.24 4.41 13.47
CA ILE A 81 -9.58 5.50 12.73
C ILE A 81 -9.83 5.32 11.23
N ASN A 82 -9.44 4.18 10.69
CA ASN A 82 -9.35 3.88 9.27
C ASN A 82 -10.56 3.12 8.73
N ARG A 83 -11.69 3.15 9.44
CA ARG A 83 -12.93 2.52 8.99
C ARG A 83 -14.14 3.41 9.26
N THR A 84 -15.06 3.45 8.31
CA THR A 84 -16.38 4.07 8.46
C THR A 84 -17.42 3.09 7.91
N GLY A 85 -18.27 2.55 8.78
CA GLY A 85 -19.19 1.47 8.41
C GLY A 85 -18.44 0.25 7.86
N ASN A 86 -18.82 -0.17 6.65
CA ASN A 86 -18.24 -1.33 5.96
C ASN A 86 -17.02 -0.98 5.08
N THR A 87 -16.50 0.24 5.21
CA THR A 87 -15.48 0.76 4.31
C THR A 87 -14.19 1.03 5.07
N TRP A 88 -13.10 0.41 4.62
CA TRP A 88 -11.75 0.73 5.06
C TRP A 88 -11.19 1.89 4.23
N HIS A 89 -10.40 2.74 4.86
CA HIS A 89 -9.78 3.88 4.20
C HIS A 89 -8.49 4.33 4.87
N ILE A 90 -7.57 4.84 4.06
CA ILE A 90 -6.26 5.31 4.50
C ILE A 90 -5.79 6.44 3.59
N GLN A 91 -5.09 7.42 4.17
CA GLN A 91 -4.39 8.44 3.39
C GLN A 91 -2.90 8.20 3.49
N ILE A 92 -2.20 8.21 2.35
CA ILE A 92 -0.76 8.05 2.27
C ILE A 92 -0.15 9.32 1.70
N ALA A 93 0.82 9.90 2.42
CA ALA A 93 1.70 10.94 1.90
C ALA A 93 3.17 10.51 2.09
N ALA A 94 3.95 10.56 1.03
CA ALA A 94 5.32 10.06 1.00
C ALA A 94 6.29 11.16 0.52
N PRO A 95 7.60 11.04 0.84
CA PRO A 95 8.63 11.94 0.32
C PRO A 95 9.05 11.64 -1.14
N PHE A 96 8.41 10.67 -1.78
CA PHE A 96 8.62 10.26 -3.17
C PHE A 96 7.29 10.29 -3.94
N SER A 97 7.37 10.27 -5.27
CA SER A 97 6.17 10.22 -6.11
C SER A 97 5.43 8.90 -5.89
N LEU A 98 4.12 8.99 -5.68
CA LEU A 98 3.23 7.83 -5.61
C LEU A 98 2.69 7.41 -6.98
N GLU A 99 3.02 8.16 -8.03
CA GLU A 99 2.56 7.89 -9.39
C GLU A 99 3.17 6.60 -9.94
N GLY A 100 2.34 5.75 -10.55
CA GLY A 100 2.78 4.49 -11.15
C GLY A 100 3.08 3.36 -10.17
N LEU A 101 3.10 3.62 -8.86
CA LEU A 101 3.32 2.59 -7.84
C LEU A 101 2.09 1.69 -7.71
N ARG A 102 2.33 0.38 -7.61
CA ARG A 102 1.27 -0.61 -7.37
C ARG A 102 0.81 -0.58 -5.92
N TYR A 103 -0.45 -0.94 -5.69
CA TYR A 103 -1.00 -1.09 -4.35
C TYR A 103 -2.00 -2.26 -4.31
N GLY A 104 -2.37 -2.67 -3.11
CA GLY A 104 -3.37 -3.70 -2.86
C GLY A 104 -3.76 -3.76 -1.39
N TRP A 105 -4.52 -4.79 -1.04
CA TRP A 105 -5.08 -4.94 0.30
C TRP A 105 -4.85 -6.35 0.83
N HIS A 106 -4.68 -6.48 2.15
CA HIS A 106 -4.96 -7.73 2.85
C HIS A 106 -6.20 -7.51 3.70
N ILE A 107 -7.22 -8.33 3.51
CA ILE A 107 -8.48 -8.27 4.25
C ILE A 107 -8.62 -9.61 4.97
N ASP A 108 -8.74 -9.56 6.30
CA ASP A 108 -8.83 -10.74 7.17
C ASP A 108 -7.83 -11.86 6.82
N PRO A 109 -6.51 -11.56 6.81
CA PRO A 109 -5.49 -12.58 6.62
C PRO A 109 -5.65 -13.69 7.66
N GLU A 110 -5.40 -14.92 7.23
CA GLU A 110 -5.50 -16.10 8.10
C GLU A 110 -4.51 -16.00 9.26
N PRO A 111 -4.88 -16.40 10.48
CA PRO A 111 -3.94 -16.46 11.60
C PRO A 111 -3.00 -17.67 11.45
N SER A 112 -1.75 -17.49 11.86
CA SER A 112 -0.79 -18.58 12.07
C SER A 112 -1.13 -19.36 13.35
N ASP A 113 -0.39 -20.44 13.62
CA ASP A 113 -0.51 -21.21 14.86
C ASP A 113 -0.30 -20.35 16.13
N ASP A 114 0.50 -19.28 16.02
CA ASP A 114 0.77 -18.33 17.11
C ASP A 114 -0.23 -17.16 17.14
N GLY A 115 -1.24 -17.15 16.26
CA GLY A 115 -2.27 -16.11 16.17
C GLY A 115 -1.88 -14.86 15.39
N GLU A 116 -0.68 -14.84 14.79
CA GLU A 116 -0.20 -13.72 13.98
C GLU A 116 -0.71 -13.83 12.53
N PRO A 117 -1.01 -12.73 11.83
CA PRO A 117 -1.53 -12.79 10.46
C PRO A 117 -0.50 -13.36 9.47
N VAL A 118 -0.91 -14.37 8.71
CA VAL A 118 -0.20 -14.92 7.56
C VAL A 118 -0.62 -14.15 6.31
N PHE A 119 0.36 -13.57 5.63
CA PHE A 119 0.11 -12.73 4.47
C PHE A 119 0.51 -13.43 3.18
N GLU A 120 -0.47 -13.70 2.32
CA GLU A 120 -0.27 -14.15 0.95
C GLU A 120 -0.08 -12.96 -0.01
N GLN A 121 -0.41 -13.11 -1.29
CA GLN A 121 -0.46 -11.99 -2.23
C GLN A 121 -1.65 -11.07 -1.92
N PRO A 122 -1.49 -9.74 -2.02
CA PRO A 122 -2.57 -8.81 -1.74
C PRO A 122 -3.70 -8.93 -2.76
N VAL A 123 -4.94 -8.75 -2.32
CA VAL A 123 -6.09 -8.67 -3.19
C VAL A 123 -6.09 -7.36 -3.97
N LEU A 124 -6.60 -7.42 -5.20
CA LEU A 124 -6.75 -6.25 -6.05
C LEU A 124 -7.90 -5.37 -5.58
N ASP A 125 -7.74 -4.06 -5.71
CA ASP A 125 -8.81 -3.09 -5.47
C ASP A 125 -9.84 -3.16 -6.63
N PRO A 126 -11.13 -3.45 -6.36
CA PRO A 126 -12.16 -3.50 -7.40
C PRO A 126 -12.37 -2.17 -8.14
N CYS A 127 -11.96 -1.06 -7.54
CA CYS A 127 -12.03 0.28 -8.11
C CYS A 127 -10.67 0.78 -8.67
N ALA A 128 -9.67 -0.11 -8.81
CA ALA A 128 -8.42 0.23 -9.47
C ALA A 128 -8.68 0.68 -10.92
N ARG A 129 -8.10 1.82 -11.31
CA ARG A 129 -8.27 2.38 -12.67
C ARG A 129 -7.33 1.76 -13.70
N CYS A 130 -6.27 1.12 -13.24
CA CYS A 130 -5.29 0.44 -14.06
C CYS A 130 -4.77 -0.78 -13.30
N LEU A 131 -4.57 -1.88 -14.02
CA LEU A 131 -3.97 -3.09 -13.49
C LEU A 131 -2.61 -3.26 -14.15
N SER A 132 -1.61 -3.60 -13.34
CA SER A 132 -0.29 -3.96 -13.81
C SER A 132 -0.03 -5.41 -13.43
N SER A 133 0.13 -6.28 -14.43
CA SER A 133 0.64 -7.63 -14.22
C SER A 133 2.17 -7.58 -14.18
N GLY A 134 2.77 -8.05 -13.09
CA GLY A 134 4.18 -8.37 -13.06
C GLY A 134 4.46 -9.66 -13.84
N GLY A 135 4.24 -9.64 -15.15
CA GLY A 135 4.72 -10.71 -16.04
C GLY A 135 6.25 -10.71 -16.02
N THR A 136 6.84 -11.90 -15.82
CA THR A 136 8.28 -12.15 -15.68
C THR A 136 9.12 -11.47 -16.76
#